data_AF-A0A6I5PNK9-F1
#
_entry.id   AF-A0A6I5PNK9-F1
#
_cell.length_a   1.000
_cell.length_b   1.000
_cell.length_c   1.000
_cell.angle_alpha   90.00
_cell.angle_beta   90.00
_cell.angle_gamma   90.00
#
_symmetry.space_group_name_H-M   'P 1'
#
loop_
_entity.id
_entity.type
_entity.pdbx_description
1 polymer ?
#
loop_
_entity_poly.entity_id
_entity_poly.type
_entity_poly.pdbx_seq_one_letter_code
_entity_poly.pdbx_strand_id
1 'polypeptide(L)'
;MTSRYTIHGNIGNLADTNWGNMTATINQNYGAQADDIIQLLTSLREAAQAFPEEEKEAALDCVQQTKAALAQPQPTKLKTRIVSLLTVASALRYSSPATDFANNVLELSQKLDVPVQILEPQLQQLKQLHPDFQWNPGE
;
A
#
# COMPACT_ATOMS: atom_id res chain seq x y z
N MET A 1 -19.28 -0.50 45.69
CA MET A 1 -19.66 -1.41 44.59
C MET A 1 -19.04 -0.84 43.33
N THR A 2 -17.88 -1.36 42.92
CA THR A 2 -17.11 -0.80 41.81
C THR A 2 -17.37 -1.67 40.58
N SER A 3 -18.17 -1.18 39.65
CA SER A 3 -18.47 -1.88 38.40
C SER A 3 -17.28 -1.74 37.45
N ARG A 4 -16.66 -2.86 37.10
CA ARG A 4 -15.60 -2.94 36.08
C ARG A 4 -16.27 -3.09 34.72
N TYR A 5 -16.10 -2.09 33.84
CA TYR A 5 -16.42 -2.24 32.42
C TYR A 5 -15.30 -3.03 31.76
N THR A 6 -15.57 -4.28 31.39
CA THR A 6 -14.74 -5.07 30.48
C THR A 6 -15.19 -4.75 29.06
N ILE A 7 -14.38 -4.00 28.31
CA ILE A 7 -14.59 -3.83 26.87
C ILE A 7 -14.08 -5.12 26.20
N HIS A 8 -15.01 -5.95 25.73
CA HIS A 8 -14.70 -7.00 24.77
C HIS A 8 -14.47 -6.34 23.41
N GLY A 9 -13.22 -6.21 23.00
CA GLY A 9 -12.88 -5.82 21.63
C GLY A 9 -13.30 -6.92 20.67
N ASN A 10 -14.29 -6.63 19.81
CA ASN A 10 -14.59 -7.45 18.65
C ASN A 10 -13.44 -7.36 17.65
N ILE A 11 -12.51 -8.32 17.69
CA ILE A 11 -11.45 -8.53 16.68
C ILE A 11 -12.02 -9.22 15.41
N GLY A 12 -13.33 -9.50 15.36
CA GLY A 12 -13.95 -10.34 14.33
C GLY A 12 -14.48 -9.64 13.07
N ASN A 13 -14.48 -8.30 12.98
CA ASN A 13 -15.21 -7.59 11.90
C ASN A 13 -14.33 -6.79 10.91
N LEU A 14 -13.01 -6.92 10.95
CA LEU A 14 -12.13 -6.31 9.92
C LEU A 14 -12.00 -7.17 8.65
N ALA A 15 -12.48 -8.42 8.69
CA ALA A 15 -12.45 -9.34 7.54
C ALA A 15 -13.63 -9.18 6.57
N ASP A 16 -14.65 -8.39 6.95
CA ASP A 16 -15.88 -8.16 6.19
C ASP A 16 -15.92 -6.73 5.60
N THR A 17 -14.76 -6.14 5.31
CA THR A 17 -14.74 -5.03 4.34
C THR A 17 -15.34 -5.60 3.06
N ASN A 18 -16.47 -5.05 2.62
CA ASN A 18 -17.25 -5.59 1.52
C ASN A 18 -16.49 -5.38 0.19
N TRP A 19 -15.46 -6.20 -0.07
CA TRP A 19 -14.53 -6.11 -1.20
C TRP A 19 -15.24 -6.22 -2.55
N GLY A 20 -16.43 -6.83 -2.57
CA GLY A 20 -17.32 -6.82 -3.74
C GLY A 20 -17.68 -5.40 -4.18
N ASN A 21 -17.89 -4.48 -3.23
CA ASN A 21 -18.14 -3.06 -3.50
C ASN A 21 -16.86 -2.29 -3.85
N MET A 22 -15.69 -2.73 -3.38
CA MET A 22 -14.41 -2.05 -3.68
C MET A 22 -14.03 -2.15 -5.16
N THR A 23 -14.47 -3.18 -5.89
CA THR A 23 -14.23 -3.25 -7.34
C THR A 23 -14.79 -2.03 -8.07
N ALA A 24 -15.98 -1.57 -7.67
CA ALA A 24 -16.60 -0.39 -8.26
C ALA A 24 -15.82 0.88 -7.89
N THR A 25 -15.47 1.06 -6.62
CA THR A 25 -14.68 2.21 -6.15
C THR A 25 -13.31 2.28 -6.82
N ILE A 26 -12.58 1.15 -6.87
CA ILE A 26 -11.26 1.08 -7.53
C ILE A 26 -11.39 1.40 -9.01
N ASN A 27 -12.41 0.87 -9.71
CA ASN A 27 -12.64 1.20 -11.12
C ASN A 27 -12.97 2.68 -11.32
N GLN A 28 -13.82 3.25 -10.47
CA GLN A 28 -14.21 4.66 -10.53
C GLN A 28 -13.02 5.57 -10.27
N ASN A 29 -12.25 5.31 -9.20
CA ASN A 29 -11.06 6.10 -8.86
C ASN A 29 -9.97 5.93 -9.91
N TYR A 30 -9.72 4.70 -10.39
CA TYR A 30 -8.77 4.48 -11.48
C TYR A 30 -9.19 5.22 -12.76
N GLY A 31 -10.48 5.19 -13.12
CA GLY A 31 -10.98 5.94 -14.28
C GLY A 31 -10.89 7.46 -14.11
N ALA A 32 -11.15 7.98 -12.91
CA ALA A 32 -11.13 9.41 -12.62
C ALA A 32 -9.72 9.98 -12.41
N GLN A 33 -8.77 9.15 -11.94
CA GLN A 33 -7.41 9.54 -11.57
C GLN A 33 -6.35 8.74 -12.35
N ALA A 34 -6.70 8.28 -13.56
CA ALA A 34 -5.85 7.39 -14.35
C ALA A 34 -4.45 7.97 -14.56
N ASP A 35 -4.37 9.26 -14.92
CA ASP A 35 -3.10 9.94 -15.19
C ASP A 35 -2.21 10.02 -13.94
N ASP A 36 -2.78 10.41 -12.80
CA ASP A 36 -2.08 10.43 -11.51
C ASP A 36 -1.56 9.04 -11.14
N ILE A 37 -2.37 7.99 -11.31
CA ILE A 37 -1.99 6.61 -10.98
C ILE A 37 -0.90 6.10 -11.93
N ILE A 38 -0.98 6.44 -13.22
CA ILE A 38 0.08 6.12 -14.20
C ILE A 38 1.37 6.83 -13.84
N GLN A 39 1.30 8.10 -13.41
CA GLN A 39 2.44 8.87 -12.96
C GLN A 39 3.07 8.23 -11.70
N LEU A 40 2.27 7.85 -10.71
CA LEU A 40 2.74 7.14 -9.51
C LEU A 40 3.43 5.82 -9.85
N LEU A 41 2.86 5.02 -10.76
CA LEU A 41 3.51 3.78 -11.22
C LEU A 41 4.83 4.04 -11.94
N THR A 42 4.94 5.18 -12.64
CA THR A 42 6.19 5.61 -13.28
C THR A 42 7.23 6.00 -12.23
N SER A 43 6.87 6.81 -11.24
CA SER A 43 7.75 7.20 -10.14
C SER A 43 8.21 5.99 -9.30
N LEU A 44 7.33 5.00 -9.08
CA LEU A 44 7.71 3.73 -8.44
C LEU A 44 8.77 2.98 -9.26
N ARG A 45 8.60 2.90 -10.59
CA ARG A 45 9.57 2.25 -11.48
C ARG A 45 10.91 2.98 -11.49
N GLU A 46 10.91 4.31 -11.45
CA GLU A 46 12.10 5.15 -11.41
C GLU A 46 12.85 4.98 -10.09
N ALA A 47 12.16 5.07 -8.95
CA ALA A 47 12.75 4.84 -7.64
C ALA A 47 13.35 3.43 -7.52
N ALA A 48 12.68 2.42 -8.06
CA ALA A 48 13.18 1.04 -8.11
C ALA A 48 14.49 0.89 -8.88
N GLN A 49 14.82 1.77 -9.84
CA GLN A 49 16.09 1.68 -10.58
C GLN A 49 17.31 1.91 -9.69
N ALA A 50 17.13 2.62 -8.57
CA ALA A 50 18.19 2.95 -7.61
C ALA A 50 18.38 1.86 -6.54
N PHE A 51 17.60 0.78 -6.57
CA PHE A 51 17.72 -0.33 -5.64
C PHE A 51 18.88 -1.26 -6.03
N PRO A 52 19.44 -2.04 -5.08
CA PRO A 52 20.33 -3.15 -5.40
C PRO A 52 19.61 -4.19 -6.27
N GLU A 53 20.37 -5.04 -6.98
CA GLU A 53 19.86 -5.87 -8.08
C GLU A 53 18.68 -6.77 -7.69
N GLU A 54 18.76 -7.46 -6.56
CA GLU A 54 17.72 -8.37 -6.08
C GLU A 54 16.41 -7.62 -5.78
N GLU A 55 16.48 -6.54 -5.00
CA GLU A 55 15.31 -5.75 -4.63
C GLU A 55 14.78 -4.93 -5.82
N LYS A 56 15.65 -4.51 -6.74
CA LYS A 56 15.27 -3.85 -7.99
C LYS A 56 14.40 -4.75 -8.85
N GLU A 57 14.82 -5.99 -9.09
CA GLU A 57 14.02 -6.95 -9.87
C GLU A 57 12.67 -7.21 -9.21
N ALA A 58 12.67 -7.45 -7.89
CA ALA A 58 11.45 -7.65 -7.11
C ALA A 58 10.52 -6.43 -7.17
N ALA A 59 11.05 -5.21 -7.04
CA ALA A 59 10.30 -3.97 -7.14
C ALA A 59 9.68 -3.79 -8.53
N LEU A 60 10.47 -3.97 -9.58
CA LEU A 60 10.01 -3.79 -10.96
C LEU A 60 8.94 -4.81 -11.36
N ASP A 61 9.08 -6.06 -10.94
CA ASP A 61 8.05 -7.09 -11.12
C ASP A 61 6.77 -6.73 -10.35
N CYS A 62 6.87 -6.32 -9.08
CA CYS A 62 5.71 -5.90 -8.29
C CYS A 62 5.00 -4.70 -8.92
N VAL A 63 5.73 -3.69 -9.42
CA VAL A 63 5.15 -2.53 -10.11
C VAL A 63 4.44 -2.96 -11.38
N GLN A 64 5.04 -3.84 -12.19
CA GLN A 64 4.43 -4.35 -13.41
C GLN A 64 3.16 -5.15 -13.12
N GLN A 65 3.17 -5.99 -12.08
CA GLN A 65 2.00 -6.76 -11.67
C GLN A 65 0.89 -5.86 -11.09
N THR A 66 1.25 -4.78 -10.40
CA THR A 66 0.29 -3.77 -9.93
C THR A 66 -0.38 -3.07 -11.10
N LYS A 67 0.39 -2.65 -12.10
CA LYS A 67 -0.13 -2.07 -13.35
C LYS A 67 -1.09 -3.03 -14.06
N ALA A 68 -0.74 -4.31 -14.16
CA ALA A 68 -1.61 -5.32 -14.76
C ALA A 68 -2.90 -5.54 -13.95
N ALA A 69 -2.80 -5.54 -12.60
CA ALA A 69 -3.95 -5.64 -11.72
C ALA A 69 -4.87 -4.42 -11.81
N LEU A 70 -4.34 -3.23 -12.09
CA LEU A 70 -5.13 -2.01 -12.30
C LEU A 70 -5.83 -1.97 -13.67
N ALA A 71 -5.19 -2.53 -14.70
CA ALA A 71 -5.81 -2.65 -16.03
C ALA A 71 -7.00 -3.64 -16.04
N GLN A 72 -6.98 -4.63 -15.15
CA GLN A 72 -8.08 -5.58 -14.92
C GLN A 72 -8.35 -5.69 -13.41
N PRO A 73 -9.04 -4.69 -12.83
CA PRO A 73 -9.17 -4.51 -11.38
C PRO A 73 -9.74 -5.74 -10.70
N GLN A 74 -8.87 -6.36 -9.91
CA GLN A 74 -9.18 -7.47 -9.03
C GLN A 74 -8.76 -7.04 -7.62
N PRO A 75 -9.70 -6.59 -6.77
CA PRO A 75 -9.38 -5.94 -5.50
C PRO A 75 -8.45 -6.78 -4.61
N THR A 76 -8.71 -8.09 -4.53
CA THR A 76 -7.87 -9.02 -3.76
C THR A 76 -6.44 -9.09 -4.29
N LYS A 77 -6.26 -9.06 -5.62
CA LYS A 77 -4.91 -9.04 -6.22
C LYS A 77 -4.24 -7.69 -5.98
N LEU A 78 -4.96 -6.59 -6.15
CA LEU A 78 -4.43 -5.25 -5.97
C LEU A 78 -3.96 -5.02 -4.52
N LYS A 79 -4.74 -5.47 -3.54
CA LYS A 79 -4.33 -5.52 -2.13
C LYS A 79 -3.00 -6.26 -1.97
N THR A 80 -2.92 -7.49 -2.48
CA THR A 80 -1.69 -8.29 -2.40
C THR A 80 -0.52 -7.55 -3.03
N ARG A 81 -0.72 -6.87 -4.17
CA ARG A 81 0.35 -6.14 -4.83
C ARG A 81 0.81 -4.89 -4.06
N ILE A 82 -0.11 -4.13 -3.47
CA ILE A 82 0.24 -2.98 -2.62
C ILE A 82 1.05 -3.46 -1.41
N VAL A 83 0.61 -4.54 -0.75
CA VAL A 83 1.36 -5.15 0.37
C VAL A 83 2.74 -5.61 -0.08
N SER A 84 2.86 -6.24 -1.26
CA SER A 84 4.16 -6.64 -1.82
C SER A 84 5.07 -5.44 -2.09
N LEU A 85 4.56 -4.34 -2.64
CA LEU A 85 5.33 -3.12 -2.86
C LEU A 85 5.86 -2.54 -1.53
N LEU A 86 5.01 -2.46 -0.49
CA LEU A 86 5.46 -2.03 0.83
C LEU A 86 6.50 -2.98 1.44
N THR A 87 6.35 -4.29 1.20
CA THR A 87 7.31 -5.30 1.67
C THR A 87 8.68 -5.12 1.01
N VAL A 88 8.71 -4.83 -0.29
CA VAL A 88 9.97 -4.54 -1.00
C VAL A 88 10.63 -3.29 -0.44
N ALA A 89 9.87 -2.23 -0.15
CA ALA A 89 10.41 -1.04 0.49
C ALA A 89 10.95 -1.31 1.91
N SER A 90 10.35 -2.24 2.66
CA SER A 90 10.83 -2.66 3.98
C SER A 90 12.11 -3.49 3.93
N ALA A 91 12.38 -4.19 2.83
CA ALA A 91 13.63 -4.96 2.67
C ALA A 91 14.85 -4.01 2.59
N LEU A 92 14.63 -2.81 2.06
CA LEU A 92 15.65 -1.79 1.92
C LEU A 92 15.68 -0.94 3.18
N ARG A 93 16.78 -1.03 3.94
CA ARG A 93 16.94 -0.28 5.19
C ARG A 93 17.54 1.10 4.93
N TYR A 94 16.93 2.14 5.50
CA TYR A 94 17.50 3.49 5.61
C TYR A 94 18.04 4.08 4.30
N SER A 95 17.22 4.10 3.24
CA SER A 95 17.60 4.72 1.96
C SER A 95 16.53 5.69 1.47
N SER A 96 16.97 6.83 0.93
CA SER A 96 16.07 7.82 0.31
C SER A 96 15.21 7.20 -0.79
N PRO A 97 15.76 6.39 -1.73
CA PRO A 97 14.94 5.76 -2.76
C PRO A 97 13.85 4.85 -2.19
N ALA A 98 14.11 4.11 -1.10
CA ALA A 98 13.11 3.25 -0.48
C ALA A 98 12.02 4.07 0.24
N THR A 99 12.39 5.21 0.84
CA THR A 99 11.43 6.14 1.45
C THR A 99 10.52 6.76 0.38
N ASP A 100 11.10 7.26 -0.72
CA ASP A 100 10.34 7.83 -1.84
C ASP A 100 9.43 6.79 -2.49
N PHE A 101 9.93 5.57 -2.68
CA PHE A 101 9.13 4.45 -3.15
C PHE A 101 7.97 4.16 -2.21
N ALA A 102 8.22 4.03 -0.90
CA ALA A 102 7.16 3.78 0.09
C ALA A 102 6.10 4.90 0.09
N ASN A 103 6.50 6.17 0.00
CA ASN A 103 5.59 7.31 -0.07
C ASN A 103 4.71 7.24 -1.34
N ASN A 104 5.28 6.89 -2.49
CA ASN A 104 4.52 6.69 -3.72
C ASN A 104 3.53 5.51 -3.60
N VAL A 105 3.88 4.42 -2.90
CA VAL A 105 2.95 3.30 -2.64
C VAL A 105 1.82 3.72 -1.71
N LEU A 106 2.13 4.52 -0.68
CA LEU A 106 1.13 5.06 0.24
C LEU A 106 0.12 5.95 -0.52
N GLU A 107 0.60 6.90 -1.32
CA GLU A 107 -0.26 7.76 -2.14
C GLU A 107 -1.10 6.95 -3.12
N LEU A 108 -0.50 5.94 -3.77
CA LEU A 108 -1.23 5.02 -4.66
C LEU A 108 -2.36 4.31 -3.90
N SER A 109 -2.09 3.82 -2.69
CA SER A 109 -3.08 3.12 -1.88
C SER A 109 -4.25 4.03 -1.48
N GLN A 110 -3.99 5.31 -1.19
CA GLN A 110 -4.99 6.31 -0.85
C GLN A 110 -5.87 6.65 -2.07
N LYS A 111 -5.28 6.89 -3.24
CA LYS A 111 -6.05 7.14 -4.47
C LYS A 111 -6.94 5.95 -4.85
N LEU A 112 -6.48 4.74 -4.58
CA LEU A 112 -7.24 3.51 -4.83
C LEU A 112 -8.25 3.18 -3.72
N ASP A 113 -8.36 4.01 -2.69
CA ASP A 113 -9.22 3.81 -1.51
C ASP A 113 -8.99 2.45 -0.85
N VAL A 114 -7.72 2.04 -0.73
CA VAL A 114 -7.34 0.81 -0.03
C VAL A 114 -7.34 1.10 1.48
N PRO A 115 -8.13 0.36 2.29
CA PRO A 115 -8.24 0.65 3.71
C PRO A 115 -6.89 0.54 4.43
N VAL A 116 -6.52 1.61 5.13
CA VAL A 116 -5.25 1.71 5.86
C VAL A 116 -5.07 0.61 6.90
N GLN A 117 -6.16 0.12 7.51
CA GLN A 117 -6.13 -0.95 8.53
C GLN A 117 -5.53 -2.26 7.99
N ILE A 118 -5.58 -2.46 6.68
CA ILE A 118 -5.01 -3.63 6.02
C ILE A 118 -3.50 -3.48 5.84
N LEU A 119 -3.06 -2.25 5.62
CA LEU A 119 -1.68 -1.90 5.34
C LEU A 119 -0.90 -1.56 6.62
N GLU A 120 -1.61 -1.27 7.71
CA GLU A 120 -1.06 -0.81 8.98
C GLU A 120 0.14 -1.61 9.48
N PRO A 121 0.17 -2.97 9.41
CA PRO A 121 1.36 -3.72 9.81
C PRO A 121 2.60 -3.36 9.00
N GLN A 122 2.47 -3.20 7.67
CA GLN A 122 3.57 -2.80 6.80
C GLN A 122 3.94 -1.33 6.99
N LEU A 123 2.95 -0.45 7.18
CA LEU A 123 3.18 0.98 7.38
C LEU A 123 3.92 1.26 8.71
N GLN A 124 3.56 0.56 9.78
CA GLN A 124 4.27 0.63 11.06
C GLN A 124 5.73 0.16 10.91
N GLN A 125 5.96 -0.94 10.20
CA GLN A 125 7.31 -1.43 9.94
C GLN A 125 8.12 -0.41 9.14
N LEU A 126 7.55 0.14 8.07
CA LEU A 126 8.22 1.15 7.24
C LEU A 126 8.57 2.39 8.04
N LYS A 127 7.67 2.89 8.90
CA LYS A 127 7.94 4.06 9.74
C LYS A 127 9.11 3.85 10.70
N GLN A 128 9.31 2.62 11.18
CA GLN A 128 10.46 2.27 12.03
C GLN A 128 11.77 2.22 11.23
N LEU A 129 11.72 1.77 9.98
CA LEU A 129 12.89 1.62 9.10
C LEU A 129 13.24 2.90 8.33
N HIS A 130 12.28 3.79 8.13
CA HIS A 130 12.39 5.01 7.34
C HIS A 130 11.68 6.14 8.10
N PRO A 131 12.39 6.89 8.96
CA PRO A 131 11.78 7.94 9.78
C PRO A 131 11.06 9.03 8.96
N ASP A 132 11.58 9.31 7.76
CA ASP A 132 11.06 10.29 6.81
C ASP A 132 9.85 9.77 5.99
N PHE A 133 9.45 8.51 6.18
CA PHE A 133 8.22 7.96 5.61
C PHE A 133 7.01 8.72 6.15
N GLN A 134 6.13 9.19 5.27
CA GLN A 134 5.15 10.23 5.59
C GLN A 134 3.91 9.73 6.33
N TRP A 135 3.71 8.42 6.44
CA TRP A 135 2.56 7.87 7.15
C TRP A 135 2.60 8.20 8.65
N ASN A 136 1.47 8.69 9.17
CA ASN A 136 1.25 8.85 10.61
C ASN A 136 0.14 7.91 11.11
N PRO A 137 0.32 7.27 12.27
CA PRO A 137 -0.73 6.45 12.85
C PRO A 137 -1.90 7.32 13.32
N GLY A 138 -3.12 6.96 12.92
CA GLY A 138 -4.35 7.62 13.33
C GLY A 138 -4.92 8.67 12.36
N GLU A 139 -4.31 8.82 11.18
CA GLU A 139 -4.89 9.51 10.01
C GLU A 139 -5.88 8.61 9.24
#